data_AF-A0A8H7P1C0-F1
#
_entry.id   AF-A0A8H7P1C0-F1
#
_cell.length_a   1.000
_cell.length_b   1.000
_cell.length_c   1.000
_cell.angle_alpha   90.00
_cell.angle_beta   90.00
_cell.angle_gamma   90.00
#
_symmetry.space_group_name_H-M   'P 1'
#
loop_
_entity.id
_entity.type
_entity.pdbx_description
1 polymer ?
#
loop_
_entity_poly.entity_id
_entity_poly.type
_entity_poly.pdbx_seq_one_letter_code
_entity_poly.pdbx_strand_id
1 'polypeptide(L)'
;MLGLDPSITTPEDLDNLGPRFVCLECPITGIGRHLKGRHVLSWRQCVSHFIPNARTHYEPSWELVPQVHWETIARSEVNPSYDTPLWSCNHCTVHLKDLQTRAAVLSHVRESHTVAKPNEGQDFFHAVPARRVGSRPVGFVMGPQKASAPQSPNDLITQPPQSGRKWDARIHHCAVCSPHCGRRYSPQGLLRHLKSSLVALFP
;
A
#
# COMPACT_ATOMS: atom_id res chain seq x y z
N MET A 1 2.23 5.00 17.59
CA MET A 1 1.82 4.52 16.26
C MET A 1 1.60 3.01 16.24
N LEU A 2 2.57 2.17 16.63
CA LEU A 2 2.37 0.71 16.76
C LEU A 2 2.08 0.23 18.20
N GLY A 3 2.31 1.08 19.21
CA GLY A 3 2.11 0.69 20.62
C GLY A 3 3.17 -0.27 21.17
N LEU A 4 4.29 -0.44 20.45
CA LEU A 4 5.43 -1.25 20.87
C LEU A 4 6.43 -0.44 21.71
N ASP A 5 7.16 -1.11 22.60
CA ASP A 5 8.22 -0.51 23.40
C ASP A 5 9.54 -0.47 22.60
N PRO A 6 10.05 0.72 22.24
CA PRO A 6 11.24 0.84 21.40
C PRO A 6 12.52 0.33 22.06
N SER A 7 12.56 0.16 23.38
CA SER A 7 13.75 -0.33 24.10
C SER A 7 13.95 -1.84 23.96
N ILE A 8 12.89 -2.58 23.63
CA ILE A 8 12.89 -4.04 23.51
C ILE A 8 12.45 -4.55 22.13
N THR A 9 11.81 -3.69 21.32
CA THR A 9 11.33 -4.08 19.99
C THR A 9 12.50 -4.33 19.04
N THR A 10 12.56 -5.53 18.50
CA THR A 10 13.57 -5.95 17.53
C THR A 10 13.10 -5.73 16.08
N PRO A 11 14.04 -5.70 15.11
CA PRO A 11 13.68 -5.75 13.69
C PRO A 11 12.80 -6.95 13.31
N GLU A 12 13.03 -8.10 13.95
CA GLU A 12 12.27 -9.33 13.71
C GLU A 12 10.83 -9.19 14.20
N ASP A 13 10.58 -8.51 15.33
CA ASP A 13 9.22 -8.22 15.80
C ASP A 13 8.44 -7.39 14.78
N LEU A 14 9.08 -6.42 14.12
CA LEU A 14 8.45 -5.61 13.08
C LEU A 14 8.26 -6.39 11.77
N ASP A 15 9.19 -7.27 11.40
CA ASP A 15 9.02 -8.18 10.27
C ASP A 15 7.83 -9.13 10.48
N ASN A 16 7.70 -9.68 11.69
CA ASN A 16 6.63 -10.60 12.08
C ASN A 16 5.27 -9.91 12.22
N LEU A 17 5.21 -8.72 12.81
CA LEU A 17 3.98 -7.93 12.91
C LEU A 17 3.50 -7.49 11.52
N GLY A 18 4.43 -7.24 10.60
CA GLY A 18 4.14 -6.83 9.23
C GLY A 18 3.30 -5.57 9.09
N PRO A 19 3.56 -4.47 9.85
CA PRO A 19 2.79 -3.24 9.71
C PRO A 19 3.02 -2.61 8.34
N ARG A 20 2.05 -1.80 7.90
CA ARG A 20 2.06 -1.12 6.60
C ARG A 20 1.84 0.36 6.79
N PHE A 21 2.62 1.15 6.07
CA PHE A 21 2.69 2.60 6.23
C PHE A 21 2.55 3.34 4.92
N VAL A 22 2.10 4.59 4.97
CA VAL A 22 2.22 5.54 3.87
C VAL A 22 3.09 6.71 4.32
N CYS A 23 3.99 7.17 3.45
CA CYS A 23 4.70 8.43 3.65
C CYS A 23 3.70 9.58 3.45
N LEU A 24 3.65 10.55 4.36
CA LEU A 24 2.78 11.72 4.24
C LEU A 24 3.41 12.89 3.46
N GLU A 25 4.74 12.95 3.37
CA GLU A 25 5.47 14.01 2.65
C GLU A 25 5.52 13.79 1.14
N CYS A 26 5.38 12.54 0.68
CA CYS A 26 5.23 12.27 -0.75
C CYS A 26 3.98 12.96 -1.32
N PRO A 27 3.94 13.35 -2.59
CA PRO A 27 2.70 13.76 -3.22
C PRO A 27 1.78 12.54 -3.44
N ILE A 28 0.48 12.80 -3.58
CA ILE A 28 -0.46 11.81 -4.10
C ILE A 28 -0.17 11.62 -5.59
N THR A 29 0.20 10.41 -6.00
CA THR A 29 0.57 10.08 -7.38
C THR A 29 -0.49 9.21 -8.06
N GLY A 30 -0.40 9.09 -9.38
CA GLY A 30 -1.20 8.14 -10.14
C GLY A 30 -0.70 6.71 -9.91
N ILE A 31 -1.53 5.85 -9.33
CA ILE A 31 -1.24 4.43 -9.10
C ILE A 31 -1.90 3.51 -10.14
N GLY A 32 -2.57 4.09 -11.13
CA GLY A 32 -3.21 3.40 -12.25
C GLY A 32 -3.82 4.41 -13.23
N ARG A 33 -4.49 3.94 -14.30
CA ARG A 33 -5.01 4.81 -15.38
C ARG A 33 -5.96 5.90 -14.87
N HIS A 34 -6.67 5.67 -13.75
CA HIS A 34 -7.62 6.64 -13.16
C HIS A 34 -7.59 6.69 -11.63
N LEU A 35 -6.59 6.09 -11.00
CA LEU A 35 -6.51 6.00 -9.54
C LEU A 35 -5.38 6.86 -9.01
N LYS A 36 -5.69 7.65 -7.97
CA LYS A 36 -4.72 8.45 -7.23
C LYS A 36 -4.54 7.86 -5.83
N GLY A 37 -3.31 7.85 -5.36
CA GLY A 37 -2.99 7.23 -4.08
C GLY A 37 -1.57 7.52 -3.62
N ARG A 38 -1.18 6.80 -2.58
CA ARG A 38 0.18 6.79 -2.03
C ARG A 38 0.72 5.38 -2.12
N HIS A 39 2.05 5.24 -2.13
CA HIS A 39 2.67 3.94 -1.99
C HIS A 39 2.61 3.47 -0.54
N VAL A 40 2.27 2.20 -0.35
CA VAL A 40 2.38 1.49 0.91
C VAL A 40 3.77 0.90 1.03
N LEU A 41 4.33 1.04 2.22
CA LEU A 41 5.66 0.62 2.58
C LEU A 41 5.59 -0.29 3.81
N SER A 42 6.39 -1.35 3.81
CA SER A 42 6.80 -2.06 5.02
C SER A 42 7.76 -1.20 5.84
N TRP A 43 8.04 -1.58 7.10
CA TRP A 43 8.96 -0.81 7.94
C TRP A 43 10.37 -0.69 7.33
N ARG A 44 10.88 -1.76 6.68
CA ARG A 44 12.18 -1.74 5.97
C ARG A 44 12.16 -0.82 4.77
N GLN A 45 11.04 -0.77 4.04
CA GLN A 45 10.84 0.18 2.96
C GLN A 45 10.72 1.62 3.49
N CYS A 46 10.15 1.87 4.67
CA CYS A 46 10.15 3.20 5.27
C CYS A 46 11.57 3.73 5.51
N VAL A 47 12.43 2.90 6.11
CA VAL A 47 13.85 3.24 6.34
C VAL A 47 14.56 3.50 5.01
N SER A 48 14.38 2.60 4.04
CA SER A 48 15.01 2.70 2.71
C SER A 48 14.48 3.87 1.88
N HIS A 49 13.24 4.29 2.13
CA HIS A 49 12.61 5.46 1.52
C HIS A 49 13.13 6.75 2.14
N PHE A 50 13.23 6.83 3.47
CA PHE A 50 13.57 8.07 4.15
C PHE A 50 15.04 8.46 3.99
N ILE A 51 15.97 7.53 4.23
CA ILE A 51 17.42 7.84 4.26
C ILE A 51 17.91 8.53 2.98
N PRO A 52 17.60 8.04 1.76
CA PRO A 52 18.03 8.71 0.53
C PRO A 52 17.30 10.03 0.26
N ASN A 53 16.11 10.21 0.82
CA ASN A 53 15.24 11.36 0.57
C ASN A 53 15.29 12.42 1.68
N ALA A 54 16.27 12.38 2.59
CA ALA A 54 16.38 13.29 3.73
C ALA A 54 16.43 14.80 3.36
N ARG A 55 16.66 15.14 2.08
CA ARG A 55 16.61 16.53 1.57
C ARG A 55 15.20 17.02 1.24
N THR A 56 14.29 16.10 0.96
CA THR A 56 12.88 16.38 0.63
C THR A 56 11.94 15.87 1.73
N HIS A 57 12.45 15.00 2.60
CA HIS A 57 11.77 14.45 3.76
C HIS A 57 12.56 14.86 5.01
N TYR A 58 12.24 16.02 5.58
CA TYR A 58 13.01 16.56 6.70
C TYR A 58 12.83 15.73 7.97
N GLU A 59 11.63 15.21 8.20
CA GLU A 59 11.32 14.32 9.32
C GLU A 59 10.56 13.07 8.84
N PRO A 60 10.67 11.94 9.55
CA PRO A 60 9.92 10.74 9.18
C PRO A 60 8.43 10.90 9.52
N SER A 61 7.62 11.33 8.54
CA SER A 61 6.16 11.44 8.66
C SER A 61 5.44 10.27 8.00
N TRP A 62 4.88 9.38 8.82
CA TRP A 62 4.22 8.14 8.42
C TRP A 62 2.80 8.05 8.95
N GLU A 63 1.89 7.50 8.16
CA GLU A 63 0.55 7.09 8.61
C GLU A 63 0.41 5.56 8.54
N LEU A 64 -0.23 4.99 9.57
CA LEU A 64 -0.41 3.54 9.70
C LEU A 64 -1.62 3.15 8.88
N VAL A 65 -1.44 2.24 7.94
CA VAL A 65 -2.56 1.65 7.22
C VAL A 65 -3.43 0.87 8.22
N PRO A 66 -4.76 0.91 8.15
CA PRO A 66 -5.61 0.08 9.01
C PRO A 66 -5.25 -1.41 8.92
N GLN A 67 -5.14 -2.08 10.08
CA GLN A 67 -4.67 -3.46 10.19
C GLN A 67 -5.44 -4.46 9.32
N VAL A 68 -6.74 -4.22 9.12
CA VAL A 68 -7.61 -5.02 8.23
C VAL A 68 -7.09 -5.13 6.79
N HIS A 69 -6.22 -4.21 6.35
CA HIS A 69 -5.64 -4.23 5.00
C HIS A 69 -4.25 -4.86 4.91
N TRP A 70 -3.54 -5.09 6.02
CA TRP A 70 -2.12 -5.48 6.01
C TRP A 70 -1.89 -6.77 5.25
N GLU A 71 -2.67 -7.81 5.54
CA GLU A 71 -2.48 -9.13 4.92
C GLU A 71 -2.79 -9.10 3.41
N THR A 72 -3.84 -8.38 3.01
CA THR A 72 -4.17 -8.21 1.59
C THR A 72 -3.08 -7.46 0.83
N ILE A 73 -2.51 -6.42 1.44
CA ILE A 73 -1.38 -5.69 0.87
C ILE A 73 -0.16 -6.60 0.77
N ALA A 74 0.18 -7.32 1.86
CA ALA A 74 1.31 -8.24 1.90
C ALA A 74 1.22 -9.32 0.80
N ARG A 75 0.03 -9.87 0.54
CA ARG A 75 -0.19 -10.83 -0.56
C ARG A 75 0.02 -10.24 -1.95
N SER A 76 -0.16 -8.94 -2.11
CA SER A 76 0.03 -8.24 -3.38
C SER A 76 1.46 -7.73 -3.60
N GLU A 77 2.31 -7.77 -2.56
CA GLU A 77 3.70 -7.36 -2.65
C GLU A 77 4.51 -8.35 -3.48
N VAL A 78 5.15 -7.84 -4.53
CA VAL A 78 6.09 -8.62 -5.33
C VAL A 78 7.50 -8.30 -4.85
N ASN A 79 8.25 -9.33 -4.45
CA ASN A 79 9.67 -9.23 -4.14
C ASN A 79 10.49 -9.85 -5.27
N PRO A 80 11.11 -9.04 -6.16
CA PRO A 80 11.87 -9.55 -7.29
C PRO A 80 13.02 -10.49 -6.90
N SER A 81 13.56 -10.34 -5.69
CA SER A 81 14.65 -11.20 -5.24
C SER A 81 14.22 -12.66 -5.05
N TYR A 82 12.93 -12.93 -4.83
CA TYR A 82 12.43 -14.30 -4.61
C TYR A 82 12.63 -15.19 -5.83
N ASP A 83 12.62 -14.61 -7.02
CA ASP A 83 12.75 -15.33 -8.29
C ASP A 83 14.21 -15.39 -8.79
N THR A 84 15.14 -14.68 -8.14
CA THR A 84 16.57 -14.73 -8.52
C THR A 84 17.27 -15.96 -7.93
N PRO A 85 18.18 -16.63 -8.66
CA PRO A 85 18.94 -17.78 -8.17
C PRO A 85 20.09 -17.32 -7.27
N LEU A 86 19.75 -16.72 -6.13
CA LEU A 86 20.70 -16.17 -5.15
C LEU A 86 20.39 -16.64 -3.72
N TRP A 87 19.63 -17.72 -3.57
CA TRP A 87 19.25 -18.29 -2.28
C TRP A 87 19.99 -19.58 -2.00
N SER A 88 20.27 -19.82 -0.73
CA SER A 88 20.91 -21.04 -0.25
C SER A 88 20.19 -21.58 0.99
N CYS A 89 20.30 -22.90 1.16
CA CYS A 89 19.95 -23.56 2.41
C CYS A 89 20.98 -23.18 3.48
N ASN A 90 20.56 -23.09 4.74
CA ASN A 90 21.46 -22.87 5.88
C ASN A 90 21.76 -24.15 6.67
N HIS A 91 21.12 -25.27 6.33
CA HIS A 91 21.27 -26.56 7.01
C HIS A 91 22.23 -27.52 6.31
N CYS A 92 22.58 -27.25 5.05
CA CYS A 92 23.55 -28.04 4.30
C CYS A 92 24.23 -27.23 3.20
N THR A 93 25.19 -27.84 2.52
CA THR A 93 26.06 -27.19 1.54
C THR A 93 25.64 -27.37 0.09
N VAL A 94 24.50 -28.00 -0.18
CA VAL A 94 24.09 -28.41 -1.53
C VAL A 94 23.96 -27.23 -2.51
N HIS A 95 23.58 -26.05 -2.01
CA HIS A 95 23.40 -24.83 -2.83
C HIS A 95 24.65 -23.92 -2.89
N LEU A 96 25.79 -24.28 -2.26
CA LEU A 96 26.96 -23.38 -2.21
C LEU A 96 27.60 -23.14 -3.58
N LYS A 97 27.53 -24.12 -4.49
CA LYS A 97 28.09 -24.02 -5.85
C LYS A 97 27.04 -23.72 -6.91
N ASP A 98 25.77 -23.85 -6.56
CA ASP A 98 24.63 -23.67 -7.45
C ASP A 98 23.48 -23.06 -6.65
N LEU A 99 23.50 -21.72 -6.55
CA LEU A 99 22.48 -20.97 -5.83
C LEU A 99 21.13 -21.12 -6.53
N GLN A 100 20.08 -21.19 -5.74
CA GLN A 100 18.74 -21.52 -6.22
C GLN A 100 17.76 -20.37 -6.01
N THR A 101 16.57 -20.48 -6.58
CA THR A 101 15.47 -19.56 -6.30
C THR A 101 14.95 -19.77 -4.88
N ARG A 102 14.28 -18.76 -4.30
CA ARG A 102 13.74 -18.89 -2.95
C ARG A 102 12.76 -20.05 -2.83
N ALA A 103 11.92 -20.25 -3.84
CA ALA A 103 10.94 -21.32 -3.86
C ALA A 103 11.60 -22.71 -3.83
N ALA A 104 12.65 -22.91 -4.64
CA ALA A 104 13.40 -24.17 -4.67
C ALA A 104 14.10 -24.45 -3.33
N VAL A 105 14.76 -23.45 -2.74
CA VAL A 105 15.38 -23.61 -1.42
C VAL A 105 14.35 -23.92 -0.33
N LEU A 106 13.18 -23.27 -0.36
CA LEU A 106 12.11 -23.55 0.61
C LEU A 106 11.58 -24.99 0.51
N SER A 107 11.40 -25.52 -0.70
CA SER A 107 11.02 -26.92 -0.93
C SER A 107 12.11 -27.85 -0.38
N HIS A 108 13.36 -27.60 -0.74
CA HIS A 108 14.50 -28.36 -0.22
C HIS A 108 14.57 -28.37 1.31
N VAL A 109 14.42 -27.22 1.96
CA VAL A 109 14.46 -27.13 3.43
C VAL A 109 13.33 -27.93 4.08
N ARG A 110 12.12 -27.86 3.53
CA ARG A 110 10.97 -28.62 4.05
C ARG A 110 11.16 -30.13 3.90
N GLU A 111 11.69 -30.57 2.76
CA GLU A 111 11.78 -31.99 2.41
C GLU A 111 13.02 -32.66 3.00
N SER A 112 14.18 -32.01 2.90
CA SER A 112 15.47 -32.58 3.31
C SER A 112 15.77 -32.36 4.79
N HIS A 113 15.21 -31.31 5.40
CA HIS A 113 15.46 -30.94 6.80
C HIS A 113 14.19 -30.95 7.66
N THR A 114 13.03 -31.33 7.11
CA THR A 114 11.76 -31.50 7.84
C THR A 114 11.28 -30.24 8.58
N VAL A 115 11.74 -29.06 8.15
CA VAL A 115 11.34 -27.78 8.76
C VAL A 115 10.02 -27.33 8.13
N ALA A 116 8.92 -27.49 8.86
CA ALA A 116 7.56 -27.21 8.35
C ALA A 116 7.35 -25.74 7.95
N LYS A 117 7.90 -24.80 8.74
CA LYS A 117 7.82 -23.35 8.49
C LYS A 117 9.23 -22.76 8.48
N PRO A 118 9.95 -22.85 7.34
CA PRO A 118 11.30 -22.31 7.26
C PRO A 118 11.32 -20.81 7.52
N ASN A 119 12.24 -20.37 8.38
CA ASN A 119 12.53 -18.97 8.69
C ASN A 119 13.77 -18.50 7.93
N GLU A 120 13.71 -17.29 7.39
CA GLU A 120 14.81 -16.67 6.68
C GLU A 120 15.90 -16.21 7.66
N GLY A 121 17.17 -16.41 7.32
CA GLY A 121 18.31 -16.15 8.20
C GLY A 121 18.63 -17.32 9.15
N GLN A 122 17.63 -18.16 9.47
CA GLN A 122 17.82 -19.36 10.26
C GLN A 122 17.95 -20.62 9.40
N ASP A 123 17.00 -20.86 8.50
CA ASP A 123 16.92 -22.11 7.73
C ASP A 123 17.37 -21.95 6.27
N PHE A 124 17.25 -20.74 5.75
CA PHE A 124 17.67 -20.37 4.40
C PHE A 124 18.03 -18.88 4.34
N PHE A 125 18.86 -18.48 3.39
CA PHE A 125 19.31 -17.09 3.28
C PHE A 125 19.57 -16.67 1.83
N HIS A 126 19.57 -15.35 1.61
CA HIS A 126 20.00 -14.76 0.34
C HIS A 126 21.53 -14.60 0.35
N ALA A 127 22.23 -15.37 -0.47
CA ALA A 127 23.69 -15.53 -0.43
C ALA A 127 24.47 -14.28 -0.85
N VAL A 128 23.83 -13.34 -1.58
CA VAL A 128 24.47 -12.08 -1.98
C VAL A 128 23.64 -10.88 -1.49
N PRO A 129 23.72 -10.50 -0.20
CA PRO A 129 22.86 -9.47 0.38
C PRO A 129 22.87 -8.14 -0.37
N ALA A 130 24.03 -7.73 -0.90
CA ALA A 130 24.18 -6.49 -1.68
C ALA A 130 23.35 -6.45 -2.98
N ARG A 131 22.93 -7.61 -3.51
CA ARG A 131 22.10 -7.71 -4.72
C ARG A 131 20.62 -7.87 -4.42
N ARG A 132 20.24 -7.94 -3.14
CA ARG A 132 18.85 -8.14 -2.75
C ARG A 132 18.06 -6.86 -2.98
N VAL A 133 17.06 -6.96 -3.84
CA VAL A 133 16.06 -5.91 -4.06
C VAL A 133 14.89 -6.16 -3.12
N GLY A 134 14.51 -5.15 -2.35
CA GLY A 134 13.32 -5.22 -1.49
C GLY A 134 12.03 -5.40 -2.30
N SER A 135 10.92 -5.68 -1.60
CA SER A 135 9.60 -5.70 -2.22
C SER A 135 9.32 -4.37 -2.95
N ARG A 136 8.56 -4.43 -4.03
CA ARG A 136 8.06 -3.22 -4.69
C ARG A 136 6.92 -2.62 -3.86
N PRO A 137 6.88 -1.30 -3.64
CA PRO A 137 5.76 -0.66 -2.96
C PRO A 137 4.45 -0.90 -3.72
N VAL A 138 3.37 -1.13 -2.98
CA VAL A 138 2.02 -1.33 -3.53
C VAL A 138 1.27 0.00 -3.50
N GLY A 139 0.49 0.31 -4.55
CA GLY A 139 -0.36 1.50 -4.55
C GLY A 139 -1.58 1.34 -3.63
N PHE A 140 -1.81 2.30 -2.74
CA PHE A 140 -3.02 2.39 -1.92
C PHE A 140 -3.86 3.57 -2.35
N VAL A 141 -5.06 3.26 -2.85
CA VAL A 141 -6.04 4.26 -3.26
C VAL A 141 -6.51 4.99 -2.01
N MET A 142 -6.28 6.30 -1.94
CA MET A 142 -6.94 7.09 -0.92
C MET A 142 -8.37 7.36 -1.38
N GLY A 143 -9.36 7.04 -0.54
CA GLY A 143 -10.73 7.50 -0.76
C GLY A 143 -10.79 9.03 -0.87
N PRO A 144 -11.92 9.62 -1.31
CA PRO A 144 -12.05 11.07 -1.33
C PRO A 144 -11.82 11.59 0.10
N GLN A 145 -10.68 12.25 0.31
CA GLN A 145 -10.42 12.89 1.59
C GLN A 145 -11.50 13.96 1.77
N LYS A 146 -12.25 13.90 2.88
CA LYS A 146 -12.95 15.10 3.34
C LYS A 146 -11.85 16.12 3.57
N ALA A 147 -11.80 17.15 2.74
CA ALA A 147 -10.88 18.26 2.94
C ALA A 147 -11.03 18.72 4.40
N SER A 148 -9.97 18.57 5.18
CA SER A 148 -9.86 19.28 6.45
C SER A 148 -9.91 20.76 6.11
N ALA A 149 -10.95 21.44 6.60
CA ALA A 149 -11.13 22.87 6.38
C ALA A 149 -9.88 23.62 6.86
N PRO A 150 -9.39 24.64 6.14
CA PRO A 150 -8.38 25.53 6.68
C PRO A 150 -8.94 26.23 7.92
N GLN A 151 -8.31 26.05 9.07
CA GLN A 151 -8.54 26.89 10.23
C GLN A 151 -7.83 28.23 10.00
N SER A 152 -8.54 29.21 9.47
CA SER A 152 -8.28 30.62 9.77
C SER A 152 -9.50 31.47 9.38
N PRO A 153 -10.09 32.23 10.32
CA PRO A 153 -11.14 33.18 10.04
C PRO A 153 -10.53 34.55 9.80
N ASN A 154 -10.14 34.84 8.57
CA ASN A 154 -10.08 36.20 8.02
C ASN A 154 -9.65 36.09 6.55
N ASP A 155 -10.62 36.24 5.65
CA ASP A 155 -10.59 37.32 4.67
C ASP A 155 -11.88 37.28 3.86
N LEU A 156 -12.75 38.23 4.20
CA LEU A 156 -13.95 38.58 3.48
C LEU A 156 -13.57 39.63 2.42
N ILE A 157 -14.24 39.54 1.27
CA ILE A 157 -14.39 40.56 0.22
C ILE A 157 -13.36 40.47 -0.94
N THR A 158 -13.76 39.84 -2.05
CA THR A 158 -14.28 40.55 -3.24
C THR A 158 -14.85 39.54 -4.26
N GLN A 159 -16.10 39.72 -4.70
CA GLN A 159 -16.56 39.22 -6.01
C GLN A 159 -16.35 40.33 -7.05
N PRO A 160 -16.07 40.00 -8.33
CA PRO A 160 -17.13 39.99 -9.36
C PRO A 160 -16.83 39.00 -10.54
N PRO A 161 -17.52 39.08 -11.70
CA PRO A 161 -18.94 38.86 -11.95
C PRO A 161 -19.18 37.64 -12.88
N GLN A 162 -20.45 37.27 -13.02
CA GLN A 162 -20.96 36.22 -13.91
C GLN A 162 -20.68 36.53 -15.39
N SER A 163 -20.08 35.60 -16.14
CA SER A 163 -20.49 35.26 -17.51
C SER A 163 -19.70 34.05 -18.04
N GLY A 164 -20.37 33.16 -18.77
CA GLY A 164 -19.70 32.12 -19.57
C GLY A 164 -20.28 30.73 -19.36
N ARG A 165 -21.36 30.42 -20.06
CA ARG A 165 -21.84 29.05 -20.26
C ARG A 165 -20.70 28.20 -20.83
N LYS A 166 -20.22 27.22 -20.05
CA LYS A 166 -19.52 26.03 -20.57
C LYS A 166 -20.29 24.79 -20.12
N TRP A 167 -20.55 23.94 -21.09
CA TRP A 167 -21.36 22.73 -21.01
C TRP A 167 -20.77 21.76 -19.97
N ASP A 168 -21.56 21.38 -18.98
CA ASP A 168 -21.17 20.51 -17.87
C ASP A 168 -21.17 19.04 -18.32
N ALA A 169 -19.98 18.49 -18.57
CA ALA A 169 -19.76 17.15 -19.09
C ALA A 169 -19.91 16.03 -18.04
N ARG A 170 -20.57 16.28 -16.90
CA ARG A 170 -20.65 15.34 -15.77
C ARG A 170 -22.05 14.78 -15.59
N ILE A 171 -22.50 14.03 -16.58
CA ILE A 171 -23.68 13.19 -16.45
C ILE A 171 -23.22 11.80 -16.01
N HIS A 172 -23.69 11.35 -14.85
CA HIS A 172 -23.30 10.08 -14.25
C HIS A 172 -24.44 9.07 -14.24
N HIS A 173 -24.07 7.79 -14.33
CA HIS A 173 -24.98 6.65 -14.24
C HIS A 173 -24.81 5.94 -12.89
N CYS A 174 -25.90 5.40 -12.36
CA CYS A 174 -25.88 4.62 -11.12
C CYS A 174 -25.54 3.17 -11.41
N ALA A 175 -24.40 2.68 -10.94
CA ALA A 175 -23.96 1.30 -11.13
C ALA A 175 -24.80 0.25 -10.36
N VAL A 176 -25.64 0.70 -9.42
CA VAL A 176 -26.51 -0.16 -8.59
C VAL A 176 -27.88 -0.35 -9.25
N CYS A 177 -28.28 0.54 -10.17
CA CYS A 177 -29.49 0.36 -10.94
C CYS A 177 -29.26 -0.68 -12.05
N SER A 178 -30.30 -1.46 -12.35
CA SER A 178 -30.27 -2.47 -13.41
C SER A 178 -29.71 -1.90 -14.72
N PRO A 179 -28.92 -2.66 -15.52
CA PRO A 179 -28.16 -2.13 -16.67
C PRO A 179 -28.98 -1.41 -17.75
N HIS A 180 -30.31 -1.57 -17.73
CA HIS A 180 -31.26 -0.95 -18.65
C HIS A 180 -31.87 0.37 -18.15
N CYS A 181 -31.52 0.81 -16.94
CA CYS A 181 -31.94 2.08 -16.38
C CYS A 181 -31.12 3.21 -17.00
N GLY A 182 -31.52 3.69 -18.18
CA GLY A 182 -30.86 4.81 -18.89
C GLY A 182 -30.93 6.16 -18.17
N ARG A 183 -31.20 6.18 -16.86
CA ARG A 183 -31.30 7.40 -16.05
C ARG A 183 -29.94 8.03 -15.85
N ARG A 184 -29.94 9.35 -16.01
CA ARG A 184 -28.77 10.22 -16.04
C ARG A 184 -28.90 11.21 -14.89
N TYR A 185 -27.86 11.34 -14.08
CA TYR A 185 -27.89 12.18 -12.90
C TYR A 185 -26.74 13.19 -12.93
N SER A 186 -27.00 14.40 -12.43
CA SER A 186 -25.93 15.28 -11.98
C SER A 186 -25.21 14.64 -10.78
N PRO A 187 -23.98 15.06 -10.43
CA PRO A 187 -23.25 14.48 -9.31
C PRO A 187 -24.03 14.49 -7.98
N GLN A 188 -24.74 15.59 -7.71
CA GLN A 188 -25.59 15.74 -6.52
C GLN A 188 -26.86 14.88 -6.62
N GLY A 189 -27.43 14.74 -7.81
CA GLY A 189 -28.56 13.85 -8.07
C GLY A 189 -28.22 12.38 -7.85
N LEU A 190 -27.02 11.95 -8.25
CA LEU A 190 -26.55 10.57 -8.08
C LEU A 190 -26.35 10.22 -6.60
N LEU A 191 -25.75 11.14 -5.83
CA LEU A 191 -25.56 10.94 -4.39
C LEU A 191 -26.89 10.85 -3.64
N ARG A 192 -27.89 11.64 -4.02
CA ARG A 192 -29.24 11.57 -3.44
C ARG A 192 -29.92 10.25 -3.80
N HIS A 193 -29.79 9.83 -5.06
CA HIS A 193 -30.36 8.58 -5.55
C HIS A 193 -29.77 7.36 -4.83
N LEU A 194 -28.44 7.26 -4.69
CA LEU A 194 -27.77 6.17 -3.96
C LEU A 194 -28.21 6.12 -2.49
N LYS A 195 -28.34 7.27 -1.83
CA LYS A 195 -28.83 7.36 -0.45
C LYS A 195 -30.26 6.85 -0.31
N SER A 196 -31.14 7.15 -1.26
CA SER A 196 -32.53 6.63 -1.23
C SER A 196 -32.61 5.13 -1.55
N SER A 197 -31.72 4.59 -2.38
CA SER A 197 -31.73 3.18 -2.77
C SER A 197 -31.09 2.25 -1.72
N LEU A 198 -30.14 2.74 -0.92
CA LEU A 198 -29.52 1.97 0.16
C LEU A 198 -30.47 1.73 1.36
N VAL A 199 -31.50 2.56 1.53
CA VAL A 199 -32.54 2.37 2.57
C VAL A 199 -33.49 1.21 2.23
N ALA A 200 -33.56 0.77 0.97
CA ALA A 200 -34.45 -0.30 0.54
C ALA A 200 -33.81 -1.71 0.54
N LEU A 201 -32.53 -1.84 0.89
CA LEU A 201 -31.78 -3.11 0.88
C LEU A 201 -31.59 -3.75 2.25
N PHE A 202 -32.23 -3.21 3.29
CA PHE A 202 -32.32 -3.81 4.62
C PHE A 202 -33.75 -3.70 5.16
N PRO A 203 -34.56 -4.77 5.09
CA PRO A 203 -35.43 -5.13 6.21
C PRO A 203 -34.62 -5.70 7.37
#